data_AF-A0A928JJ84-F1
#
_entry.id   AF-A0A928JJ84-F1
#
_cell.length_a   1.000
_cell.length_b   1.000
_cell.length_c   1.000
_cell.angle_alpha   90.00
_cell.angle_beta   90.00
_cell.angle_gamma   90.00
#
_symmetry.space_group_name_H-M   'P 1'
#
loop_
_entity.id
_entity.type
_entity.pdbx_description
1 polymer ?
#
loop_
_entity_poly.entity_id
_entity_poly.type
_entity_poly.pdbx_seq_one_letter_code
_entity_poly.pdbx_strand_id
1 'polypeptide(L)'
;MKKRIAVLLLVVLCFGMLFGCSGTGDGSETTVNTETSIQTTGDLVTETAGNTENTTENTTGVTTGINGSEDSAKQTLVDNPEVAVKIMDCATDANNGFIMNTYLENKTDSPVVFKVTASALNGKDMHPAFTHEVNPGDSITTPMVWSADKLAERQVTDVEEVKIELQIVSYGAEIKEISTDIYTIIP
;
A
#
# COMPACT_ATOMS: atom_id res chain seq x y z
N MET A 1 -11.15 -21.71 36.08
CA MET A 1 -12.19 -20.67 36.24
C MET A 1 -12.05 -19.67 35.09
N LYS A 2 -12.91 -19.77 34.07
CA LYS A 2 -12.88 -18.88 32.89
C LYS A 2 -14.17 -18.07 32.88
N LYS A 3 -14.11 -16.81 33.29
CA LYS A 3 -15.25 -15.89 33.24
C LYS A 3 -15.36 -15.36 31.81
N ARG A 4 -16.38 -15.79 31.07
CA ARG A 4 -16.75 -15.21 29.77
C ARG A 4 -17.69 -14.05 30.04
N ILE A 5 -17.24 -12.83 29.74
CA ILE A 5 -18.08 -11.63 29.75
C ILE A 5 -18.75 -11.57 28.38
N ALA A 6 -20.07 -11.76 28.36
CA ALA A 6 -20.91 -11.53 27.20
C ALA A 6 -21.22 -10.03 27.11
N VAL A 7 -20.76 -9.37 26.05
CA VAL A 7 -21.15 -8.00 25.72
C VAL A 7 -22.35 -8.07 24.77
N LEU A 8 -23.46 -7.51 25.24
CA LEU A 8 -24.78 -7.54 24.63
C LEU A 8 -24.91 -6.30 23.75
N LEU A 9 -24.85 -6.46 22.43
CA LEU A 9 -24.97 -5.38 21.44
C LEU A 9 -26.45 -5.27 21.03
N LEU A 10 -27.14 -4.25 21.55
CA LEU A 10 -28.53 -3.94 21.21
C LEU A 10 -28.57 -2.76 20.23
N VAL A 11 -29.00 -3.07 19.01
CA VAL A 11 -29.28 -2.15 17.91
C VAL A 11 -30.57 -1.38 18.20
N VAL A 12 -30.56 -0.05 18.12
CA VAL A 12 -31.76 0.75 17.79
C VAL A 12 -31.39 1.91 16.86
N LEU A 13 -31.97 1.83 15.67
CA LEU A 13 -32.06 2.86 14.64
C LEU A 13 -32.85 4.09 15.11
N CYS A 14 -32.36 5.28 14.80
CA CYS A 14 -33.20 6.47 14.61
C CYS A 14 -32.87 7.13 13.27
N PHE A 15 -33.78 6.88 12.31
CA PHE A 15 -33.95 7.58 11.05
C PHE A 15 -34.50 8.99 11.34
N GLY A 16 -34.07 10.01 10.59
CA GLY A 16 -34.67 11.35 10.68
C GLY A 16 -34.04 12.37 9.73
N MET A 17 -34.62 12.48 8.53
CA MET A 17 -34.32 13.46 7.49
C MET A 17 -34.43 14.91 7.99
N LEU A 18 -33.59 15.80 7.47
CA LEU A 18 -34.01 17.17 7.15
C LEU A 18 -33.52 17.53 5.75
N PHE A 19 -34.51 17.69 4.85
CA PHE A 19 -34.39 18.44 3.61
C PHE A 19 -34.29 19.93 3.91
N GLY A 20 -33.45 20.63 3.17
CA GLY A 20 -33.46 22.10 3.06
C GLY A 20 -32.95 22.50 1.68
N CYS A 21 -33.87 22.67 0.73
CA CYS A 21 -33.61 23.28 -0.57
C CYS A 21 -34.08 24.74 -0.54
N SER A 22 -33.24 25.65 -1.01
CA SER A 22 -33.56 26.91 -1.72
C SER A 22 -32.24 27.71 -1.82
N GLY A 23 -31.75 28.20 -2.96
CA GLY A 23 -32.38 28.45 -4.26
C GLY A 23 -32.41 29.96 -4.54
N THR A 24 -31.91 30.36 -5.71
CA THR A 24 -31.91 31.70 -6.36
C THR A 24 -30.59 32.47 -6.22
N GLY A 25 -29.84 32.85 -7.25
CA GLY A 25 -30.08 32.89 -8.70
C GLY A 25 -29.84 34.32 -9.22
N ASP A 26 -28.85 34.49 -10.11
CA ASP A 26 -28.79 35.44 -11.25
C ASP A 26 -27.39 35.20 -11.90
N GLY A 27 -27.21 34.89 -13.17
CA GLY A 27 -27.91 35.36 -14.35
C GLY A 27 -27.09 36.48 -14.99
N SER A 28 -26.26 36.16 -16.00
CA SER A 28 -26.06 37.01 -17.19
C SER A 28 -25.12 36.29 -18.16
N GLU A 29 -25.72 35.80 -19.25
CA GLU A 29 -25.04 35.60 -20.53
C GLU A 29 -24.47 36.94 -21.04
N THR A 30 -23.43 36.88 -21.88
CA THR A 30 -23.39 37.58 -23.19
C THR A 30 -22.16 37.12 -23.96
N THR A 31 -22.43 36.50 -25.10
CA THR A 31 -21.57 36.27 -26.28
C THR A 31 -21.17 37.59 -26.93
N VAL A 32 -19.97 37.70 -27.52
CA VAL A 32 -19.70 38.33 -28.84
C VAL A 32 -18.27 37.97 -29.27
N ASN A 33 -18.18 37.33 -30.44
CA ASN A 33 -16.97 37.19 -31.25
C ASN A 33 -16.68 38.50 -31.98
N THR A 34 -15.42 38.84 -32.29
CA THR A 34 -15.00 39.37 -33.61
C THR A 34 -13.49 39.20 -33.80
N GLU A 35 -13.16 38.80 -35.01
CA GLU A 35 -11.91 38.37 -35.62
C GLU A 35 -10.86 39.47 -35.80
N THR A 36 -9.59 39.09 -36.03
CA THR A 36 -8.84 39.52 -37.22
C THR A 36 -7.66 38.56 -37.51
N SER A 37 -7.66 38.11 -38.77
CA SER A 37 -6.74 37.28 -39.57
C SER A 37 -5.30 37.85 -39.63
N ILE A 38 -4.20 37.17 -40.02
CA ILE A 38 -3.88 36.43 -41.27
C ILE A 38 -2.68 35.49 -40.94
N GLN A 39 -2.70 34.15 -41.16
CA GLN A 39 -2.55 33.37 -42.41
C GLN A 39 -1.13 33.49 -43.04
N THR A 40 -0.44 32.55 -43.68
CA THR A 40 -0.63 31.19 -44.26
C THR A 40 0.82 30.73 -44.57
N THR A 41 1.28 29.48 -44.56
CA THR A 41 1.14 28.34 -45.50
C THR A 41 2.49 27.59 -45.37
N GLY A 42 2.63 26.29 -45.49
CA GLY A 42 1.79 25.38 -46.24
C GLY A 42 1.91 23.91 -45.85
N ASP A 43 0.80 23.30 -46.19
CA ASP A 43 0.39 21.92 -46.31
C ASP A 43 1.35 21.08 -47.20
N LEU A 44 1.50 19.77 -46.91
CA LEU A 44 0.85 18.72 -47.71
C LEU A 44 1.12 17.31 -47.14
N VAL A 45 0.02 16.55 -47.17
CA VAL A 45 -0.29 15.21 -46.63
C VAL A 45 0.20 14.07 -47.55
N THR A 46 0.42 12.86 -47.01
CA THR A 46 -0.14 11.55 -47.50
C THR A 46 0.26 10.41 -46.53
N GLU A 47 -0.67 9.74 -45.85
CA GLU A 47 -1.28 8.40 -46.14
C GLU A 47 -0.28 7.21 -46.09
N THR A 48 -0.51 5.99 -45.57
CA THR A 48 -1.73 5.21 -45.24
C THR A 48 -1.33 3.92 -44.48
N ALA A 49 -2.24 3.44 -43.60
CA ALA A 49 -2.56 2.08 -43.10
C ALA A 49 -1.52 0.97 -42.77
N GLY A 50 -1.81 0.19 -41.69
CA GLY A 50 -1.53 -1.27 -41.67
C GLY A 50 -1.17 -1.93 -40.32
N ASN A 51 -2.19 -2.42 -39.62
CA ASN A 51 -2.38 -3.64 -38.79
C ASN A 51 -1.22 -4.44 -38.09
N THR A 52 -1.59 -5.01 -36.92
CA THR A 52 -1.30 -6.39 -36.40
C THR A 52 -0.18 -6.67 -35.36
N GLU A 53 -0.66 -7.15 -34.20
CA GLU A 53 -0.18 -8.19 -33.25
C GLU A 53 1.21 -8.17 -32.56
N ASN A 54 1.12 -8.11 -31.22
CA ASN A 54 1.50 -9.11 -30.20
C ASN A 54 2.98 -9.43 -29.87
N THR A 55 3.19 -9.73 -28.57
CA THR A 55 4.32 -10.43 -27.91
C THR A 55 5.27 -9.59 -27.03
N THR A 56 4.98 -9.61 -25.72
CA THR A 56 5.78 -10.15 -24.60
C THR A 56 7.29 -9.85 -24.44
N GLU A 57 7.61 -9.43 -23.19
CA GLU A 57 8.87 -9.50 -22.42
C GLU A 57 10.10 -8.68 -22.92
N ASN A 58 10.62 -7.78 -22.08
CA ASN A 58 11.68 -8.15 -21.12
C ASN A 58 12.12 -6.95 -20.25
N THR A 59 12.20 -7.23 -18.96
CA THR A 59 13.08 -6.70 -17.91
C THR A 59 14.25 -5.80 -18.36
N THR A 60 14.35 -4.61 -17.76
CA THR A 60 15.60 -3.92 -17.38
C THR A 60 15.17 -2.89 -16.31
N GLY A 61 15.41 -3.11 -15.01
CA GLY A 61 16.74 -3.24 -14.45
C GLY A 61 17.39 -1.86 -14.30
N VAL A 62 16.82 -0.99 -13.47
CA VAL A 62 17.53 0.20 -12.96
C VAL A 62 17.64 0.04 -11.44
N THR A 63 18.69 -0.66 -11.06
CA THR A 63 19.32 -0.52 -9.75
C THR A 63 19.95 0.86 -9.70
N THR A 64 19.51 1.72 -8.79
CA THR A 64 20.22 2.95 -8.45
C THR A 64 20.12 3.17 -6.95
N GLY A 65 21.27 3.05 -6.27
CA GLY A 65 21.48 3.61 -4.93
C GLY A 65 21.41 2.63 -3.76
N ILE A 66 22.23 1.58 -3.73
CA ILE A 66 22.52 0.88 -2.47
C ILE A 66 23.66 1.64 -1.78
N ASN A 67 23.30 2.58 -0.91
CA ASN A 67 24.17 3.01 0.19
C ASN A 67 23.41 2.71 1.49
N GLY A 68 23.08 1.44 1.70
CA GLY A 68 22.65 0.90 2.98
C GLY A 68 23.80 0.10 3.56
N SER A 69 24.19 0.43 4.78
CA SER A 69 25.13 -0.31 5.62
C SER A 69 24.82 -1.82 5.55
N GLU A 70 25.77 -2.63 5.06
CA GLU A 70 25.68 -4.09 5.11
C GLU A 70 25.63 -4.52 6.58
N ASP A 71 24.43 -4.81 7.11
CA ASP A 71 24.09 -5.76 8.21
C ASP A 71 22.92 -5.32 9.11
N SER A 72 22.34 -4.13 8.97
CA SER A 72 21.51 -3.57 10.06
C SER A 72 20.03 -4.01 10.16
N ALA A 73 19.41 -4.71 9.19
CA ALA A 73 17.97 -5.02 9.29
C ALA A 73 17.53 -6.47 9.00
N LYS A 74 18.47 -7.41 8.78
CA LYS A 74 18.07 -8.80 8.49
C LYS A 74 17.51 -9.47 9.74
N GLN A 75 16.20 -9.74 9.74
CA GLN A 75 15.52 -10.31 10.90
C GLN A 75 14.43 -11.31 10.47
N THR A 76 14.43 -12.49 11.07
CA THR A 76 13.30 -13.43 10.94
C THR A 76 12.21 -13.03 11.92
N LEU A 77 11.01 -12.76 11.43
CA LEU A 77 9.83 -12.47 12.26
C LEU A 77 9.04 -13.75 12.56
N VAL A 78 8.79 -14.53 11.52
CA VAL A 78 8.08 -15.81 11.61
C VAL A 78 8.85 -16.85 10.81
N ASP A 79 9.06 -18.02 11.39
CA ASP A 79 9.47 -19.21 10.65
C ASP A 79 8.88 -20.45 11.33
N ASN A 80 7.78 -20.94 10.76
CA ASN A 80 7.07 -22.11 11.26
C ASN A 80 6.69 -23.03 10.07
N PRO A 81 6.06 -24.19 10.32
CA PRO A 81 5.69 -25.12 9.25
C PRO A 81 4.68 -24.56 8.23
N GLU A 82 3.91 -23.52 8.55
CA GLU A 82 2.86 -22.96 7.69
C GLU A 82 3.35 -21.76 6.87
N VAL A 83 4.22 -20.92 7.43
CA VAL A 83 4.67 -19.66 6.80
C VAL A 83 6.09 -19.27 7.21
N ALA A 84 6.72 -18.40 6.42
CA ALA A 84 7.90 -17.64 6.84
C ALA A 84 7.77 -16.15 6.48
N VAL A 85 8.26 -15.29 7.37
CA VAL A 85 8.32 -13.83 7.19
C VAL A 85 9.67 -13.33 7.65
N LYS A 86 10.39 -12.64 6.77
CA LYS A 86 11.74 -12.12 7.03
C LYS A 86 11.88 -10.69 6.53
N ILE A 87 12.52 -9.85 7.33
CA ILE A 87 13.02 -8.56 6.88
C ILE A 87 14.36 -8.80 6.20
N MET A 88 14.49 -8.33 4.97
CA MET A 88 15.65 -8.55 4.11
C MET A 88 16.62 -7.38 4.17
N ASP A 89 16.07 -6.17 4.13
CA ASP A 89 16.79 -4.90 4.27
C ASP A 89 15.80 -3.77 4.58
N CYS A 90 16.35 -2.63 4.99
CA CYS A 90 15.66 -1.37 5.19
C CYS A 90 16.35 -0.27 4.40
N ALA A 91 15.57 0.66 3.86
CA ALA A 91 16.07 1.82 3.14
C ALA A 91 15.18 3.04 3.43
N THR A 92 15.78 4.22 3.33
CA THR A 92 15.03 5.49 3.31
C THR A 92 15.22 6.14 1.95
N ASP A 93 14.12 6.50 1.31
CA ASP A 93 14.09 7.25 0.06
C ASP A 93 13.29 8.54 0.26
N ALA A 94 13.82 9.67 -0.19
CA ALA A 94 13.20 10.97 0.05
C ALA A 94 11.80 11.11 -0.58
N ASN A 95 11.51 10.36 -1.65
CA ASN A 95 10.23 10.41 -2.35
C ASN A 95 9.24 9.35 -1.83
N ASN A 96 9.74 8.15 -1.48
CA ASN A 96 8.91 7.01 -1.09
C ASN A 96 8.76 6.88 0.44
N GLY A 97 9.67 7.46 1.22
CA GLY A 97 9.73 7.38 2.66
C GLY A 97 10.60 6.23 3.17
N PHE A 98 10.16 5.58 4.24
CA PHE A 98 10.88 4.46 4.86
C PHE A 98 10.35 3.15 4.31
N ILE A 99 11.25 2.33 3.75
CA ILE A 99 10.95 1.09 3.05
C ILE A 99 11.62 -0.06 3.81
N MET A 100 10.84 -1.09 4.08
CA MET A 100 11.33 -2.35 4.65
C MET A 100 11.00 -3.49 3.68
N ASN A 101 12.02 -4.03 3.01
CA ASN A 101 11.83 -5.13 2.07
C ASN A 101 11.60 -6.43 2.83
N THR A 102 10.44 -7.04 2.58
CA THR A 102 9.94 -8.17 3.36
C THR A 102 9.76 -9.39 2.46
N TYR A 103 10.40 -10.49 2.82
CA TYR A 103 10.16 -11.80 2.22
C TYR A 103 8.99 -12.49 2.91
N LEU A 104 8.06 -12.99 2.12
CA LEU A 104 6.86 -13.71 2.53
C LEU A 104 6.82 -15.07 1.84
N GLU A 105 6.58 -16.13 2.61
CA GLU A 105 6.47 -17.49 2.11
C GLU A 105 5.22 -18.16 2.67
N ASN A 106 4.41 -18.70 1.77
CA ASN A 106 3.26 -19.51 2.09
C ASN A 106 3.60 -20.99 1.89
N LYS A 107 3.74 -21.74 2.97
CA LYS A 107 4.02 -23.18 2.95
C LYS A 107 2.75 -24.03 3.04
N THR A 108 1.57 -23.39 3.03
CA THR A 108 0.27 -24.05 3.11
C THR A 108 -0.29 -24.42 1.74
N ASP A 109 -1.42 -25.12 1.73
CA ASP A 109 -2.18 -25.50 0.53
C ASP A 109 -3.30 -24.49 0.17
N SER A 110 -3.39 -23.38 0.92
CA SER A 110 -4.45 -22.37 0.79
C SER A 110 -3.84 -20.97 0.65
N PRO A 111 -4.51 -20.00 0.01
CA PRO A 111 -4.01 -18.63 -0.03
C PRO A 111 -3.81 -18.06 1.38
N VAL A 112 -2.73 -17.31 1.59
CA VAL A 112 -2.43 -16.67 2.88
C VAL A 112 -2.27 -15.17 2.69
N VAL A 113 -2.95 -14.38 3.53
CA VAL A 113 -2.80 -12.93 3.58
C VAL A 113 -1.92 -12.54 4.75
N PHE A 114 -0.91 -11.74 4.45
CA PHE A 114 -0.04 -11.07 5.40
C PHE A 114 -0.40 -9.59 5.44
N LYS A 115 -0.64 -9.03 6.62
CA LYS A 115 -0.95 -7.60 6.79
C LYS A 115 -0.44 -7.08 8.11
N VAL A 116 -0.07 -5.80 8.11
CA VAL A 116 0.19 -5.07 9.35
C VAL A 116 -1.14 -4.51 9.83
N THR A 117 -1.48 -4.69 11.10
CA THR A 117 -2.73 -4.19 11.70
C THR A 117 -2.50 -2.96 12.58
N ALA A 118 -1.31 -2.85 13.16
CA ALA A 118 -0.86 -1.69 13.91
C ALA A 118 0.65 -1.52 13.76
N SER A 119 1.15 -0.29 13.89
CA SER A 119 2.59 -0.04 13.82
C SER A 119 2.97 1.34 14.34
N ALA A 120 4.22 1.44 14.78
CA ALA A 120 4.83 2.68 15.25
C ALA A 120 6.28 2.80 14.78
N LEU A 121 6.71 4.02 14.44
CA LEU A 121 8.10 4.37 14.19
C LEU A 121 8.60 5.29 15.31
N ASN A 122 9.66 4.90 16.01
CA ASN A 122 10.19 5.59 17.18
C ASN A 122 9.09 5.95 18.21
N GLY A 123 8.16 5.00 18.44
CA GLY A 123 7.02 5.19 19.34
C GLY A 123 5.88 6.08 18.80
N LYS A 124 5.94 6.56 17.56
CA LYS A 124 4.86 7.33 16.91
C LYS A 124 4.01 6.41 16.04
N ASP A 125 2.71 6.34 16.32
CA ASP A 125 1.78 5.51 15.55
C ASP A 125 1.71 5.96 14.09
N MET A 126 2.08 5.05 13.19
CA MET A 126 2.23 5.26 11.77
C MET A 126 2.03 3.95 11.03
N HIS A 127 1.04 3.90 10.14
CA HIS A 127 0.70 2.68 9.40
C HIS A 127 1.42 2.60 8.05
N PRO A 128 2.06 1.46 7.71
CA PRO A 128 2.61 1.26 6.38
C PRO A 128 1.51 0.86 5.38
N ALA A 129 1.80 1.05 4.10
CA ALA A 129 1.13 0.31 3.05
C ALA A 129 1.67 -1.13 3.05
N PHE A 130 0.89 -2.09 3.59
CA PHE A 130 1.26 -3.50 3.61
C PHE A 130 0.07 -4.44 3.77
N THR A 131 -0.34 -5.06 2.67
CA THR A 131 -1.28 -6.19 2.67
C THR A 131 -1.03 -6.99 1.41
N HIS A 132 -0.68 -8.27 1.56
CA HIS A 132 -0.36 -9.14 0.44
C HIS A 132 -0.96 -10.52 0.63
N GLU A 133 -1.62 -11.02 -0.42
CA GLU A 133 -1.98 -12.42 -0.55
C GLU A 133 -0.85 -13.17 -1.27
N VAL A 134 -0.48 -14.34 -0.76
CA VAL A 134 0.51 -15.25 -1.35
C VAL A 134 -0.18 -16.58 -1.61
N ASN A 135 -0.10 -17.05 -2.85
CA ASN A 135 -0.70 -18.31 -3.27
C ASN A 135 -0.07 -19.52 -2.53
N PRO A 136 -0.77 -20.67 -2.51
CA PRO A 136 -0.22 -21.91 -1.95
C PRO A 136 1.16 -22.27 -2.52
N GLY A 137 2.13 -22.52 -1.64
CA GLY A 137 3.49 -22.93 -2.02
C GLY A 137 4.37 -21.82 -2.61
N ASP A 138 3.86 -20.61 -2.79
CA ASP A 138 4.60 -19.49 -3.39
C ASP A 138 5.35 -18.66 -2.33
N SER A 139 6.29 -17.85 -2.82
CA SER A 139 6.95 -16.80 -2.05
C SER A 139 7.10 -15.53 -2.87
N ILE A 140 7.11 -14.38 -2.17
CA ILE A 140 7.32 -13.06 -2.76
C ILE A 140 8.27 -12.24 -1.88
N THR A 141 8.96 -11.27 -2.48
CA THR A 141 9.60 -10.17 -1.76
C THR A 141 8.88 -8.89 -2.12
N THR A 142 8.40 -8.16 -1.11
CA THR A 142 7.53 -7.00 -1.30
C THR A 142 7.90 -5.88 -0.31
N PRO A 143 7.81 -4.60 -0.72
CA PRO A 143 8.12 -3.48 0.17
C PRO A 143 6.97 -3.22 1.16
N MET A 144 7.32 -3.05 2.43
CA MET A 144 6.48 -2.42 3.45
C MET A 144 6.86 -0.94 3.53
N VAL A 145 5.93 -0.04 3.21
CA VAL A 145 6.25 1.37 2.97
C VAL A 145 5.53 2.31 3.94
N TRP A 146 6.29 3.11 4.67
CA TRP A 146 5.79 4.30 5.36
C TRP A 146 6.10 5.53 4.51
N SER A 147 5.05 6.21 4.03
CA SER A 147 5.22 7.30 3.06
C SER A 147 5.98 8.51 3.60
N ALA A 148 6.73 9.17 2.72
CA ALA A 148 7.51 10.37 3.03
C ALA A 148 6.65 11.48 3.67
N ASP A 149 5.44 11.72 3.14
CA ASP A 149 4.51 12.71 3.68
C ASP A 149 4.16 12.43 5.16
N LYS A 150 3.94 11.16 5.50
CA LYS A 150 3.57 10.78 6.88
C LYS A 150 4.75 10.87 7.84
N LEU A 151 5.97 10.63 7.36
CA LEU A 151 7.20 10.85 8.12
C LEU A 151 7.41 12.35 8.39
N ALA A 152 7.25 13.19 7.37
CA ALA A 152 7.38 14.63 7.48
C ALA A 152 6.34 15.24 8.43
N GLU A 153 5.05 14.86 8.30
CA GLU A 153 3.96 15.28 9.20
C GLU A 153 4.27 15.00 10.68
N ARG A 154 4.99 13.91 10.97
CA ARG A 154 5.32 13.46 12.33
C ARG A 154 6.73 13.82 12.79
N GLN A 155 7.49 14.51 11.94
CA GLN A 155 8.88 14.92 12.17
C GLN A 155 9.77 13.70 12.49
N VAL A 156 9.60 12.62 11.72
CA VAL A 156 10.48 11.45 11.76
C VAL A 156 11.53 11.62 10.67
N THR A 157 12.77 11.87 11.05
CA THR A 157 13.92 12.03 10.14
C THR A 157 14.74 10.75 10.04
N ASP A 158 14.94 10.10 11.17
CA ASP A 158 15.71 8.87 11.31
C ASP A 158 14.80 7.80 11.94
N VAL A 159 14.90 6.57 11.48
CA VAL A 159 14.12 5.44 12.00
C VAL A 159 15.05 4.54 12.80
N GLU A 160 14.91 4.57 14.13
CA GLU A 160 15.74 3.79 15.06
C GLU A 160 14.99 2.55 15.58
N GLU A 161 13.66 2.63 15.64
CA GLU A 161 12.81 1.53 16.07
C GLU A 161 11.56 1.46 15.21
N VAL A 162 11.25 0.26 14.73
CA VAL A 162 9.99 -0.08 14.09
C VAL A 162 9.28 -1.10 14.97
N LYS A 163 8.03 -0.81 15.35
CA LYS A 163 7.13 -1.79 15.95
C LYS A 163 5.99 -2.07 14.98
N ILE A 164 5.71 -3.36 14.72
CA ILE A 164 4.56 -3.79 13.92
C ILE A 164 3.77 -4.87 14.64
N GLU A 165 2.45 -4.85 14.48
CA GLU A 165 1.58 -5.99 14.72
C GLU A 165 1.30 -6.63 13.37
N LEU A 166 1.79 -7.86 13.19
CA LEU A 166 1.65 -8.62 11.95
C LEU A 166 0.56 -9.68 12.15
N GLN A 167 -0.48 -9.62 11.32
CA GLN A 167 -1.52 -10.64 11.27
C GLN A 167 -1.38 -11.47 9.99
N ILE A 168 -1.44 -12.79 10.15
CA ILE A 168 -1.32 -13.78 9.08
C ILE A 168 -2.56 -14.68 9.08
N VAL A 169 -3.29 -14.69 7.97
CA VAL A 169 -4.59 -15.38 7.85
C VAL A 169 -4.62 -16.24 6.60
N SER A 170 -4.99 -17.51 6.73
CA SER A 170 -5.30 -18.39 5.60
C SER A 170 -6.76 -18.23 5.16
N TYR A 171 -7.00 -18.20 3.85
CA TYR A 171 -8.30 -18.05 3.20
C TYR A 171 -8.71 -19.32 2.43
N GLY A 172 -8.47 -20.49 3.02
CA GLY A 172 -8.94 -21.78 2.49
C GLY A 172 -10.46 -21.95 2.58
N ALA A 173 -10.93 -23.20 2.62
CA ALA A 173 -12.36 -23.51 2.82
C ALA A 173 -12.92 -22.89 4.11
N GLU A 174 -12.07 -22.72 5.12
CA GLU A 174 -12.32 -21.95 6.32
C GLU A 174 -11.26 -20.86 6.46
N ILE A 175 -11.66 -19.69 6.94
CA ILE A 175 -10.72 -18.64 7.31
C ILE A 175 -10.07 -19.03 8.63
N LYS A 176 -8.73 -19.13 8.65
CA LYS A 176 -7.94 -19.50 9.82
C LYS A 176 -6.88 -18.43 10.10
N GLU A 177 -6.86 -17.91 11.32
CA GLU A 177 -5.72 -17.12 11.79
C GLU A 177 -4.53 -18.05 12.06
N ILE A 178 -3.40 -17.80 11.38
CA ILE A 178 -2.15 -18.56 11.55
C ILE A 178 -1.34 -17.96 12.71
N SER A 179 -1.19 -16.64 12.74
CA SER A 179 -0.46 -15.91 13.78
C SER A 179 -0.90 -14.44 13.81
N THR A 180 -0.90 -13.86 15.00
CA THR A 180 -0.97 -12.41 15.23
C THR A 180 0.01 -12.08 16.34
N ASP A 181 1.09 -11.38 16.01
CA ASP A 181 2.18 -11.10 16.95
C ASP A 181 2.77 -9.71 16.73
N ILE A 182 3.38 -9.17 17.78
CA ILE A 182 4.05 -7.86 17.76
C ILE A 182 5.56 -8.05 17.67
N TYR A 183 6.18 -7.37 16.72
CA TYR A 183 7.62 -7.38 16.47
C TYR A 183 8.21 -6.00 16.68
N THR A 184 9.40 -5.97 17.29
CA THR A 184 10.28 -4.80 17.29
C THR A 184 11.48 -5.10 16.38
N ILE A 185 11.75 -4.19 15.45
CA ILE A 185 12.84 -4.23 14.49
C ILE A 185 13.70 -2.99 14.68
N ILE A 186 15.03 -3.18 14.68
CA ILE A 186 16.03 -2.09 14.71
C ILE A 186 16.65 -2.06 13.30
N PRO A 187 16.40 -1.01 12.49
CA PRO A 187 16.84 -0.94 11.08
C PRO A 187 18.34 -0.72 10.86
#